data_AF-A0A2H0HNW2-F1
#
_entry.id   AF-A0A2H0HNW2-F1
#
_cell.length_a   1.000
_cell.length_b   1.000
_cell.length_c   1.000
_cell.angle_alpha   90.00
_cell.angle_beta   90.00
_cell.angle_gamma   90.00
#
_symmetry.space_group_name_H-M   'P 1'
#
loop_
_entity.id
_entity.type
_entity.pdbx_description
1 polymer ?
#
loop_
_entity_poly.entity_id
_entity_poly.type
_entity_poly.pdbx_seq_one_letter_code
_entity_poly.pdbx_strand_id
1 'polypeptide(L)'
;MSANQTEPHPCTAGPCELGMHRAVIDGALDGVAAEVEIGFARYGRVDAPCIVVMGGISASRQVGDWWAAQVGPGKALDTRYYCVLGFDYLSALPVGWSGISPHDQAAALCALLDALKIERAHALVGASYGGAVALAFAERYRDRLDSALVLSMAARPSPMA
;
A
#
# COMPACT_ATOMS: atom_id res chain seq x y z
N MET A 1 2.67 44.61 3.23
CA MET A 1 2.06 43.35 2.76
C MET A 1 3.13 42.61 1.99
N SER A 2 3.89 41.75 2.67
CA SER A 2 4.95 40.96 2.04
C SER A 2 4.33 39.71 1.44
N ALA A 3 4.64 39.45 0.17
CA ALA A 3 4.14 38.32 -0.60
C ALA A 3 4.47 37.00 0.13
N ASN A 4 3.44 36.17 0.30
CA ASN A 4 3.55 34.81 0.77
C ASN A 4 4.30 34.00 -0.29
N GLN A 5 5.62 33.89 -0.17
CA GLN A 5 6.41 32.97 -0.97
C GLN A 5 6.07 31.56 -0.50
N THR A 6 5.07 30.95 -1.14
CA THR A 6 4.88 29.49 -1.08
C THR A 6 6.04 28.86 -1.83
N GLU A 7 7.13 28.58 -1.12
CA GLU A 7 8.07 27.58 -1.58
C GLU A 7 7.27 26.28 -1.83
N PRO A 8 7.45 25.62 -2.99
CA PRO A 8 6.77 24.38 -3.26
C PRO A 8 7.17 23.37 -2.18
N HIS A 9 6.20 23.00 -1.34
CA HIS A 9 6.41 21.99 -0.30
C HIS A 9 6.87 20.69 -0.99
N PRO A 10 7.90 19.99 -0.49
CA PRO A 10 8.58 18.88 -1.18
C PRO A 10 7.68 17.71 -1.65
N CYS A 11 6.39 17.71 -1.27
CA CYS A 11 5.44 16.67 -1.66
C CYS A 11 4.56 17.01 -2.87
N THR A 12 4.70 18.19 -3.50
CA THR A 12 4.03 18.49 -4.79
C THR A 12 4.80 17.97 -6.01
N ALA A 13 5.98 17.38 -5.83
CA ALA A 13 6.92 16.99 -6.90
C ALA A 13 7.07 15.46 -7.09
N GLY A 14 6.11 14.66 -6.61
CA GLY A 14 6.16 13.20 -6.67
C GLY A 14 6.55 12.55 -5.33
N PRO A 15 6.86 11.24 -5.32
CA PRO A 15 7.25 10.54 -4.10
C PRO A 15 8.58 11.05 -3.56
N CYS A 16 8.71 11.17 -2.24
CA CYS A 16 9.98 11.50 -1.59
C CYS A 16 10.93 10.30 -1.58
N GLU A 17 10.43 9.09 -1.82
CA GLU A 17 11.23 7.89 -1.97
C GLU A 17 10.56 6.88 -2.90
N LEU A 18 11.37 6.29 -3.76
CA LEU A 18 11.03 5.15 -4.60
C LEU A 18 12.05 4.05 -4.31
N GLY A 19 11.57 2.83 -4.14
CA GLY A 19 12.44 1.72 -3.81
C GLY A 19 11.91 0.39 -4.29
N MET A 20 12.78 -0.60 -4.15
CA MET A 20 12.49 -1.99 -4.43
C MET A 20 12.94 -2.81 -3.23
N HIS A 21 12.12 -3.75 -2.79
CA HIS A 21 12.45 -4.66 -1.71
C HIS A 21 12.25 -6.11 -2.16
N ARG A 22 13.21 -6.97 -1.84
CA ARG A 22 13.08 -8.42 -2.04
C ARG A 22 12.82 -9.09 -0.70
N ALA A 23 11.84 -9.97 -0.69
CA ALA A 23 11.45 -10.73 0.49
C ALA A 23 11.16 -12.18 0.09
N VAL A 24 11.31 -13.09 1.04
CA VAL A 24 10.79 -14.46 0.90
C VAL A 24 9.47 -14.51 1.64
N ILE A 25 8.41 -14.95 0.98
CA ILE A 25 7.08 -15.13 1.57
C ILE A 25 6.53 -16.52 1.26
N ASP A 26 5.73 -17.06 2.17
CA ASP A 26 5.00 -18.31 1.96
C ASP A 26 3.72 -18.05 1.16
N GLY A 27 3.57 -18.75 0.03
CA GLY A 27 2.37 -18.69 -0.79
C GLY A 27 1.14 -19.16 -0.01
N ALA A 28 0.11 -18.33 0.08
CA ALA A 28 -1.08 -18.55 0.88
C ALA A 28 -1.95 -19.70 0.34
N LEU A 29 -1.90 -19.97 -0.97
CA LEU A 29 -2.63 -21.07 -1.60
C LEU A 29 -1.88 -22.40 -1.48
N ASP A 30 -0.57 -22.39 -1.72
CA ASP A 30 0.21 -23.63 -1.91
C ASP A 30 1.12 -23.95 -0.71
N GLY A 31 1.36 -22.99 0.19
CA GLY A 31 2.31 -23.12 1.30
C GLY A 31 3.78 -23.14 0.88
N VAL A 32 4.07 -22.81 -0.38
CA VAL A 32 5.43 -22.84 -0.95
C VAL A 32 6.09 -21.48 -0.76
N ALA A 33 7.24 -21.43 -0.08
CA ALA A 33 8.05 -20.23 0.05
C ALA A 33 8.64 -19.80 -1.30
N ALA A 34 8.58 -18.52 -1.62
CA ALA A 34 9.21 -17.96 -2.80
C ALA A 34 9.78 -16.56 -2.57
N GLU A 35 10.85 -16.23 -3.29
CA GLU A 35 11.36 -14.86 -3.35
C GLU A 35 10.46 -14.01 -4.24
N VAL A 36 10.09 -12.83 -3.75
CA VAL A 36 9.27 -11.84 -4.44
C VAL A 36 9.95 -10.48 -4.42
N GLU A 37 9.65 -9.66 -5.42
CA GLU A 37 10.18 -8.31 -5.56
C GLU A 37 9.01 -7.30 -5.48
N ILE A 38 9.15 -6.30 -4.60
CA ILE A 38 8.08 -5.39 -4.18
C ILE A 38 8.53 -3.95 -4.41
N GLY A 39 7.97 -3.32 -5.45
CA GLY A 39 8.19 -1.90 -5.72
C GLY A 39 7.34 -1.04 -4.80
N PHE A 40 7.90 0.02 -4.23
CA PHE A 40 7.16 0.92 -3.33
C PHE A 40 7.48 2.39 -3.56
N ALA A 41 6.57 3.26 -3.11
CA ALA A 41 6.73 4.70 -3.11
C ALA A 41 6.25 5.30 -1.78
N ARG A 42 7.04 6.20 -1.18
CA ARG A 42 6.62 6.99 -0.02
C ARG A 42 6.42 8.45 -0.41
N TYR A 43 5.39 9.06 0.17
CA TYR A 43 5.08 10.47 0.05
C TYR A 43 5.01 11.10 1.44
N GLY A 44 5.36 12.38 1.54
CA GLY A 44 5.29 13.13 2.79
C GLY A 44 6.45 12.81 3.73
N ARG A 45 6.15 12.80 5.04
CA ARG A 45 7.14 12.62 6.11
C ARG A 45 7.33 11.14 6.39
N VAL A 46 8.48 10.57 6.01
CA VAL A 46 8.77 9.13 6.15
C VAL A 46 8.73 8.61 7.60
N ASP A 47 8.99 9.47 8.59
CA ASP A 47 8.98 9.12 10.02
C ASP A 47 7.61 9.39 10.70
N ALA A 48 6.61 9.83 9.94
CA ALA A 48 5.26 10.07 10.47
C ALA A 48 4.41 8.80 10.41
N PRO A 49 3.23 8.76 11.07
CA PRO A 49 2.33 7.62 11.00
C PRO A 49 2.04 7.21 9.55
N CYS A 50 2.19 5.92 9.26
CA CYS A 50 2.10 5.41 7.89
C CYS A 50 0.67 5.06 7.51
N ILE A 51 0.19 5.62 6.40
CA ILE A 51 -1.04 5.23 5.73
C ILE A 51 -0.66 4.50 4.45
N VAL A 52 -1.00 3.22 4.34
CA VAL A 52 -0.81 2.48 3.09
C VAL A 52 -2.02 2.68 2.21
N VAL A 53 -1.79 2.90 0.92
CA VAL A 53 -2.84 3.21 -0.05
C VAL A 53 -2.73 2.30 -1.26
N MET A 54 -3.84 1.66 -1.60
CA MET A 54 -3.92 0.62 -2.61
C MET A 54 -5.16 0.82 -3.48
N GLY A 55 -4.97 0.93 -4.78
CA GLY A 55 -6.06 1.05 -5.76
C GLY A 55 -6.52 -0.30 -6.31
N GLY A 56 -7.28 -0.28 -7.41
CA GLY A 56 -7.63 -1.48 -8.17
C GLY A 56 -6.42 -2.15 -8.82
N ILE A 57 -6.63 -3.27 -9.52
CA ILE A 57 -5.53 -4.10 -10.06
C ILE A 57 -4.61 -3.37 -11.06
N SER A 58 -5.09 -2.30 -11.69
CA SER A 58 -4.33 -1.47 -12.63
C SER A 58 -3.64 -0.26 -11.97
N ALA A 59 -3.80 -0.08 -10.65
CA ALA A 59 -3.10 0.95 -9.91
C ALA A 59 -1.65 0.53 -9.63
N SER A 60 -0.77 1.51 -9.40
CA SER A 60 0.63 1.28 -9.08
C SER A 60 0.99 1.86 -7.71
N ARG A 61 2.22 1.60 -7.28
CA ARG A 61 2.86 2.26 -6.12
C ARG A 61 2.81 3.78 -6.17
N GLN A 62 2.65 4.38 -7.36
CA GLN A 62 2.64 5.83 -7.55
C GLN A 62 1.26 6.44 -7.27
N VAL A 63 0.84 6.42 -5.99
CA VAL A 63 -0.49 6.89 -5.54
C VAL A 63 -0.75 8.35 -5.92
N GLY A 64 0.28 9.19 -5.92
CA GLY A 64 0.19 10.60 -6.30
C GLY A 64 -0.25 10.82 -7.76
N ASP A 65 -0.09 9.82 -8.64
CA ASP A 65 -0.45 9.92 -10.05
C ASP A 65 -1.93 9.58 -10.26
N TRP A 66 -2.35 8.40 -9.81
CA TRP A 66 -3.71 7.89 -10.04
C TRP A 66 -4.73 8.39 -9.01
N TRP A 67 -4.29 8.85 -7.83
CA TRP A 67 -5.17 9.42 -6.79
C TRP A 67 -4.73 10.81 -6.34
N ALA A 68 -4.21 11.60 -7.27
CA ALA A 68 -3.72 12.96 -7.03
C ALA A 68 -4.71 13.84 -6.27
N ALA A 69 -6.02 13.70 -6.46
CA ALA A 69 -7.02 14.51 -5.75
C ALA A 69 -7.04 14.26 -4.23
N GLN A 70 -6.62 13.08 -3.77
CA GLN A 70 -6.69 12.69 -2.36
C GLN A 70 -5.35 12.82 -1.63
N VAL A 71 -4.22 12.66 -2.33
CA VAL A 71 -2.88 12.64 -1.71
C VAL A 71 -2.12 13.93 -1.95
N GLY A 72 -1.61 14.53 -0.86
CA GLY A 72 -0.73 15.71 -0.92
C GLY A 72 -1.01 16.73 0.19
N PRO A 73 -0.24 17.83 0.23
CA PRO A 73 -0.37 18.84 1.29
C PRO A 73 -1.77 19.45 1.33
N GLY A 74 -2.44 19.35 2.47
CA GLY A 74 -3.78 19.89 2.68
C GLY A 74 -4.94 19.10 2.05
N LYS A 75 -4.68 17.89 1.53
CA LYS A 75 -5.71 16.99 1.01
C LYS A 75 -6.14 15.97 2.07
N ALA A 76 -7.06 15.07 1.71
CA ALA A 76 -7.60 14.05 2.62
C ALA A 76 -6.48 13.18 3.23
N LEU A 77 -5.53 12.76 2.39
CA LEU A 77 -4.30 12.07 2.80
C LEU A 77 -3.17 13.11 2.83
N ASP A 78 -3.15 13.87 3.92
CA ASP A 78 -2.29 15.03 4.08
C ASP A 78 -0.83 14.64 4.38
N THR A 79 0.01 14.79 3.37
CA THR A 79 1.43 14.42 3.44
C THR A 79 2.28 15.35 4.31
N ARG A 80 1.69 16.42 4.87
CA ARG A 80 2.32 17.23 5.93
C ARG A 80 2.32 16.50 7.28
N TYR A 81 1.38 15.56 7.48
CA TYR A 81 1.17 14.87 8.75
C TYR A 81 1.42 13.37 8.68
N TYR A 82 1.31 12.77 7.49
CA TYR A 82 1.42 11.33 7.30
C TYR A 82 2.53 10.94 6.33
N CYS A 83 3.05 9.71 6.52
CA CYS A 83 3.73 9.00 5.46
C CYS A 83 2.66 8.26 4.64
N VAL A 84 2.53 8.56 3.36
CA VAL A 84 1.66 7.77 2.47
C VAL A 84 2.52 6.76 1.72
N LEU A 85 2.21 5.48 1.86
CA LEU A 85 2.91 4.36 1.24
C LEU A 85 2.06 3.70 0.16
N GLY A 86 2.56 3.63 -1.07
CA GLY A 86 2.01 2.74 -2.11
C GLY A 86 3.00 1.62 -2.42
N PHE A 87 2.50 0.47 -2.87
CA PHE A 87 3.32 -0.62 -3.38
C PHE A 87 2.69 -1.27 -4.62
N ASP A 88 3.49 -1.92 -5.45
CA ASP A 88 3.02 -2.65 -6.62
C ASP A 88 2.59 -4.06 -6.24
N TYR A 89 1.47 -4.49 -6.81
CA TYR A 89 1.02 -5.87 -6.67
C TYR A 89 2.03 -6.85 -7.26
N LEU A 90 2.20 -7.98 -6.58
CA LEU A 90 2.86 -9.14 -7.17
C LEU A 90 2.11 -9.53 -8.45
N SER A 91 2.84 -9.54 -9.56
CA SER A 91 2.30 -9.81 -10.90
C SER A 91 3.03 -10.94 -11.61
N ALA A 92 4.29 -11.18 -11.26
CA ALA A 92 5.02 -12.37 -11.68
C ALA A 92 4.67 -13.54 -10.76
N LEU A 93 4.15 -14.63 -11.34
CA LEU A 93 3.83 -15.84 -10.59
C LEU A 93 5.13 -16.56 -10.20
N PRO A 94 5.41 -16.73 -8.89
CA PRO A 94 6.59 -17.47 -8.46
C PRO A 94 6.52 -18.95 -8.84
N VAL A 95 7.68 -19.59 -9.01
CA VAL A 95 7.76 -21.02 -9.34
C VAL A 95 7.15 -21.84 -8.21
N GLY A 96 6.25 -22.75 -8.56
CA GLY A 96 5.57 -23.63 -7.61
C GLY A 96 4.28 -23.05 -7.03
N TRP A 97 3.90 -21.84 -7.40
CA TRP A 97 2.61 -21.25 -7.03
C TRP A 97 1.55 -21.56 -8.08
N SER A 98 0.34 -21.88 -7.65
CA SER A 98 -0.83 -22.10 -8.51
C SER A 98 -1.56 -20.81 -8.87
N GLY A 99 -1.33 -19.74 -8.10
CA GLY A 99 -1.89 -18.41 -8.33
C GLY A 99 -1.38 -17.39 -7.31
N ILE A 100 -1.81 -16.14 -7.45
CA ILE A 100 -1.54 -15.07 -6.48
C ILE A 100 -2.88 -14.62 -5.89
N SER A 101 -3.03 -14.77 -4.59
CA SER A 101 -4.23 -14.39 -3.83
C SER A 101 -4.06 -13.01 -3.14
N PRO A 102 -5.14 -12.38 -2.68
CA PRO A 102 -5.05 -11.20 -1.82
C PRO A 102 -4.23 -11.43 -0.54
N HIS A 103 -4.21 -12.66 -0.01
CA HIS A 103 -3.40 -13.02 1.17
C HIS A 103 -1.90 -13.03 0.86
N ASP A 104 -1.50 -13.34 -0.38
CA ASP A 104 -0.11 -13.22 -0.83
C ASP A 104 0.32 -11.76 -0.92
N GLN A 105 -0.55 -10.91 -1.47
CA GLN A 105 -0.33 -9.46 -1.51
C GLN A 105 -0.22 -8.87 -0.10
N ALA A 106 -1.04 -9.36 0.84
CA ALA A 106 -0.97 -8.96 2.24
C ALA A 106 0.34 -9.43 2.91
N ALA A 107 0.83 -10.63 2.60
CA ALA A 107 2.12 -11.11 3.08
C ALA A 107 3.29 -10.28 2.54
N ALA A 108 3.26 -9.94 1.25
CA ALA A 108 4.21 -9.02 0.64
C ALA A 108 4.20 -7.64 1.33
N LEU A 109 3.02 -7.07 1.58
CA LEU A 109 2.89 -5.82 2.31
C LEU A 109 3.49 -5.94 3.73
N CYS A 110 3.21 -7.02 4.45
CA CYS A 110 3.75 -7.22 5.80
C CYS A 110 5.30 -7.24 5.78
N ALA A 111 5.90 -7.99 4.86
CA ALA A 111 7.35 -8.01 4.67
C ALA A 111 7.92 -6.63 4.30
N LEU A 112 7.21 -5.88 3.46
CA LEU A 112 7.60 -4.50 3.13
C LEU A 112 7.55 -3.58 4.35
N LEU A 113 6.52 -3.69 5.20
CA LEU A 113 6.43 -2.91 6.44
C LEU A 113 7.61 -3.23 7.37
N ASP A 114 8.01 -4.51 7.48
CA ASP A 114 9.19 -4.92 8.26
C ASP A 114 10.47 -4.27 7.72
N ALA A 115 10.68 -4.31 6.40
CA ALA A 115 11.84 -3.71 5.75
C ALA A 115 11.92 -2.19 5.94
N LEU A 116 10.76 -1.53 5.92
CA LEU A 116 10.64 -0.09 6.15
C LEU A 116 10.62 0.29 7.64
N LYS A 117 10.72 -0.70 8.55
CA LYS A 117 10.67 -0.54 10.00
C LYS A 117 9.37 0.12 10.49
N ILE A 118 8.27 -0.19 9.81
CA ILE A 118 6.92 0.24 10.17
C ILE A 118 6.30 -0.88 11.00
N GLU A 119 6.36 -0.72 12.32
CA GLU A 119 5.79 -1.70 13.24
C GLU A 119 4.26 -1.82 13.05
N ARG A 120 3.56 -0.70 12.84
CA ARG A 120 2.12 -0.70 12.65
C ARG A 120 1.70 0.37 11.66
N ALA A 121 0.87 -0.01 10.69
CA ALA A 121 0.23 0.96 9.80
C ALA A 121 -0.91 1.66 10.56
N HIS A 122 -0.93 2.99 10.48
CA HIS A 122 -1.98 3.82 11.05
C HIS A 122 -3.33 3.58 10.34
N ALA A 123 -3.28 3.42 9.02
CA ALA A 123 -4.43 3.00 8.23
C ALA A 123 -4.01 2.24 6.97
N LEU A 124 -4.86 1.31 6.53
CA LEU A 124 -4.87 0.78 5.17
C LEU A 124 -6.08 1.36 4.43
N VAL A 125 -5.83 2.04 3.32
CA VAL A 125 -6.88 2.53 2.42
C VAL A 125 -6.86 1.69 1.15
N GLY A 126 -7.84 0.82 0.98
CA GLY A 126 -7.93 -0.11 -0.14
C GLY A 126 -9.18 0.09 -0.98
N ALA A 127 -9.03 0.35 -2.28
CA ALA A 127 -10.15 0.46 -3.23
C ALA A 127 -10.18 -0.72 -4.21
N SER A 128 -11.37 -1.27 -4.49
CA SER A 128 -11.54 -2.41 -5.39
C SER A 128 -10.64 -3.59 -4.99
N TYR A 129 -9.74 -4.07 -5.86
CA TYR A 129 -8.78 -5.13 -5.52
C TYR A 129 -7.93 -4.79 -4.28
N GLY A 130 -7.53 -3.52 -4.12
CA GLY A 130 -6.84 -3.07 -2.90
C GLY A 130 -7.68 -3.23 -1.64
N GLY A 131 -9.00 -3.18 -1.76
CA GLY A 131 -9.93 -3.50 -0.68
C GLY A 131 -9.86 -4.98 -0.27
N ALA A 132 -9.73 -5.90 -1.24
CA ALA A 132 -9.59 -7.32 -0.94
C ALA A 132 -8.28 -7.61 -0.20
N VAL A 133 -7.19 -6.95 -0.60
CA VAL A 133 -5.90 -7.07 0.09
C VAL A 133 -5.94 -6.44 1.48
N ALA A 134 -6.59 -5.28 1.65
CA ALA A 134 -6.75 -4.65 2.95
C ALA A 134 -7.52 -5.54 3.94
N LEU A 135 -8.57 -6.22 3.47
CA LEU A 135 -9.33 -7.20 4.27
C LEU A 135 -8.46 -8.41 4.65
N ALA A 136 -7.73 -8.99 3.68
CA ALA A 136 -6.82 -10.11 3.93
C ALA A 136 -5.69 -9.74 4.91
N PHE A 137 -5.18 -8.51 4.83
CA PHE A 137 -4.17 -8.01 5.77
C PHE A 137 -4.75 -7.85 7.17
N ALA A 138 -5.94 -7.24 7.30
CA ALA A 138 -6.59 -7.06 8.60
C ALA A 138 -6.94 -8.41 9.26
N GLU A 139 -7.29 -9.42 8.48
CA GLU A 139 -7.52 -10.79 8.96
C GLU A 139 -6.24 -11.43 9.52
N ARG A 140 -5.14 -11.41 8.75
CA ARG A 140 -3.91 -12.15 9.08
C ARG A 140 -2.95 -11.40 10.00
N TYR A 141 -2.91 -10.08 9.91
CA TYR A 141 -1.92 -9.22 10.55
C TYR A 141 -2.58 -8.11 11.40
N ARG A 142 -3.64 -8.48 12.15
CA ARG A 142 -4.44 -7.54 12.96
C ARG A 142 -3.62 -6.62 13.87
N ASP A 143 -2.52 -7.10 14.46
CA ASP A 143 -1.69 -6.31 15.37
C ASP A 143 -0.77 -5.31 14.64
N ARG A 144 -0.66 -5.45 13.32
CA ARG A 144 0.11 -4.58 12.41
C ARG A 144 -0.73 -3.47 11.79
N LEU A 145 -1.99 -3.31 12.20
CA LEU A 145 -2.92 -2.32 11.65
C LEU A 145 -3.82 -1.68 12.71
N ASP A 146 -3.88 -0.35 12.73
CA ASP A 146 -4.84 0.39 13.57
C ASP A 146 -6.24 0.47 12.96
N SER A 147 -6.35 0.73 11.66
CA SER A 147 -7.65 0.93 10.99
C SER A 147 -7.63 0.57 9.51
N ALA A 148 -8.77 0.13 8.95
CA ALA A 148 -8.91 -0.15 7.53
C ALA A 148 -10.10 0.64 6.93
N LEU A 149 -9.86 1.32 5.80
CA LEU A 149 -10.88 1.93 4.96
C LEU A 149 -10.98 1.15 3.65
N VAL A 150 -12.08 0.42 3.48
CA VAL A 150 -12.33 -0.43 2.31
C VAL A 150 -13.38 0.24 1.42
N LEU A 151 -12.99 0.54 0.18
CA LEU A 151 -13.82 1.26 -0.79
C LEU A 151 -14.20 0.33 -1.96
N SER A 152 -15.48 0.27 -2.30
CA SER A 152 -15.98 -0.46 -3.48
C SER A 152 -15.52 -1.93 -3.56
N MET A 153 -15.51 -2.62 -2.42
CA MET A 153 -15.16 -4.03 -2.33
C MET A 153 -16.11 -4.78 -1.40
N ALA A 154 -16.50 -6.00 -1.79
CA ALA A 154 -17.27 -6.91 -0.96
C ALA A 154 -16.34 -7.88 -0.21
N ALA A 155 -16.79 -8.42 0.92
CA ALA A 155 -16.02 -9.42 1.67
C ALA A 155 -15.78 -10.74 0.90
N ARG A 156 -16.63 -11.01 -0.11
CA ARG A 156 -16.53 -12.19 -0.97
C ARG A 156 -17.14 -11.89 -2.35
N PRO A 157 -16.71 -12.59 -3.42
CA PRO A 157 -17.39 -12.52 -4.71
C PRO A 157 -18.89 -12.82 -4.54
N SER A 158 -19.72 -12.14 -5.34
CA SER A 158 -21.14 -12.47 -5.39
C SER A 158 -21.30 -13.92 -5.84
N PRO A 159 -22.24 -14.69 -5.29
CA PRO A 159 -22.62 -15.99 -5.86
C PRO A 159 -23.09 -15.90 -7.32
N MET A 160 -23.36 -14.69 -7.83
CA MET A 160 -23.74 -14.42 -9.22
C MET A 160 -22.56 -14.08 -10.14
N ALA A 161 -21.33 -13.99 -9.61
CA ALA A 161 -20.12 -13.64 -10.35
C ALA A 161 -19.45 -14.87 -10.99
#